data_AF-A0A5N6PP03-F1
#
_entry.id   AF-A0A5N6PP03-F1
#
_cell.length_a   1.000
_cell.length_b   1.000
_cell.length_c   1.000
_cell.angle_alpha   90.00
_cell.angle_beta   90.00
_cell.angle_gamma   90.00
#
_symmetry.space_group_name_H-M   'P 1'
#
loop_
_entity.id
_entity.type
_entity.pdbx_description
1 polymer ?
#
loop_
_entity_poly.entity_id
_entity_poly.type
_entity_poly.pdbx_seq_one_letter_code
_entity_poly.pdbx_strand_id
1 'polypeptide(L)'
;MENTQELEEKQTNEIQVEKETREDMLSRHRKEITQLQNKEVTLKKAAAKGSKAEQKAKKKQVEEQISQLTTELKEKHVNELTSAGYANTIATGKAKEYNIDILAKAIAGVSVTNQPEHSKPTKKTVTDGDYDDSVVEKRFESYCNEIESTAAWGGQLELGALTHCLKKHIMIFSGSFPDVEMGKEYKSGESLDSSIMLSYHKHAFGLGEHYNSVVPV
;
A
#
# COMPACT_ATOMS: atom_id res chain seq x y z
N MET A 1 -51.98 14.23 44.04
CA MET A 1 -51.01 13.15 43.78
C MET A 1 -50.48 13.41 42.38
N GLU A 2 -49.19 13.80 42.33
CA GLU A 2 -48.22 13.58 41.22
C GLU A 2 -48.67 14.06 39.82
N ASN A 3 -48.16 15.11 39.16
CA ASN A 3 -46.90 15.87 39.18
C ASN A 3 -45.58 15.08 39.07
N THR A 4 -45.49 14.20 38.06
CA THR A 4 -44.20 13.62 37.62
C THR A 4 -44.19 13.12 36.15
N GLN A 5 -44.98 13.72 35.25
CA GLN A 5 -44.99 13.32 33.82
C GLN A 5 -44.87 14.53 32.89
N GLU A 6 -43.88 15.37 33.19
CA GLU A 6 -43.27 16.29 32.23
C GLU A 6 -41.81 15.82 32.16
N LEU A 7 -41.29 15.45 30.97
CA LEU A 7 -39.87 15.45 30.54
C LEU A 7 -39.34 14.26 29.70
N GLU A 8 -40.10 13.23 29.34
CA GLU A 8 -39.53 12.10 28.55
C GLU A 8 -39.79 12.10 27.04
N GLU A 9 -40.55 13.06 26.48
CA GLU A 9 -40.88 13.08 25.04
C GLU A 9 -40.04 14.03 24.17
N LYS A 10 -38.87 14.48 24.64
CA LYS A 10 -38.01 15.44 23.88
C LYS A 10 -36.58 15.00 23.58
N GLN A 11 -36.22 13.73 23.73
CA GLN A 11 -34.84 13.27 23.49
C GLN A 11 -34.75 11.96 22.71
N THR A 12 -35.25 11.93 21.47
CA THR A 12 -34.85 10.92 20.46
C THR A 12 -35.07 11.42 19.03
N ASN A 13 -34.72 12.69 18.77
CA ASN A 13 -34.26 13.07 17.43
C ASN A 13 -32.76 13.33 17.54
N GLU A 14 -32.05 12.26 17.94
CA GLU A 14 -30.62 12.16 17.71
C GLU A 14 -30.43 12.23 16.20
N ILE A 15 -29.84 13.36 15.81
CA ILE A 15 -29.23 13.62 14.51
C ILE A 15 -28.56 12.33 14.06
N GLN A 16 -29.16 11.63 13.11
CA GLN A 16 -28.46 10.66 12.29
C GLN A 16 -27.41 11.47 11.53
N VAL A 17 -26.27 11.71 12.16
CA VAL A 17 -25.05 12.10 11.48
C VAL A 17 -24.74 10.91 10.60
N GLU A 18 -25.22 10.98 9.36
CA GLU A 18 -24.91 10.07 8.29
C GLU A 18 -23.38 9.96 8.27
N LYS A 19 -22.87 8.90 8.88
CA LYS A 19 -21.43 8.67 8.94
C LYS A 19 -21.00 8.48 7.50
N GLU A 20 -20.32 9.49 6.95
CA GLU A 20 -19.69 9.46 5.62
C GLU A 20 -19.06 8.08 5.43
N THR A 21 -19.49 7.35 4.40
CA THR A 21 -18.98 6.00 4.19
C THR A 21 -17.48 6.07 3.87
N ARG A 22 -16.74 5.00 4.14
CA ARG A 22 -15.31 4.92 3.78
C ARG A 22 -15.05 5.28 2.32
N GLU A 23 -15.95 4.88 1.43
CA GLU A 23 -15.81 5.09 0.00
C GLU A 23 -16.03 6.55 -0.40
N ASP A 24 -17.00 7.22 0.24
CA ASP A 24 -17.24 8.65 0.07
C ASP A 24 -16.04 9.48 0.56
N MET A 25 -15.49 9.13 1.72
CA MET A 25 -14.30 9.77 2.29
C MET A 25 -13.08 9.61 1.36
N LEU A 26 -12.81 8.40 0.86
CA LEU A 26 -11.72 8.16 -0.09
C LEU A 26 -11.95 8.88 -1.43
N SER A 27 -13.19 8.97 -1.89
CA SER A 27 -13.57 9.73 -3.09
C SER A 27 -13.29 11.22 -2.91
N ARG A 28 -13.61 11.78 -1.73
CA ARG A 28 -13.27 13.15 -1.37
C ARG A 28 -11.76 13.37 -1.29
N HIS A 29 -11.00 12.47 -0.65
CA HIS A 29 -9.54 12.54 -0.60
C HIS A 29 -8.90 12.57 -1.99
N ARG A 30 -9.38 11.72 -2.92
CA ARG A 30 -8.93 11.74 -4.33
C ARG A 30 -9.20 13.09 -5.00
N LYS A 31 -10.40 13.65 -4.81
CA LYS A 31 -10.76 14.97 -5.35
C LYS A 31 -9.87 16.08 -4.79
N GLU A 32 -9.62 16.08 -3.48
CA GLU A 32 -8.76 17.06 -2.82
C GLU A 32 -7.30 16.98 -3.32
N ILE A 33 -6.77 15.78 -3.55
CA ILE A 33 -5.45 15.57 -4.17
C ILE A 33 -5.40 16.15 -5.58
N THR A 34 -6.39 15.84 -6.43
CA THR A 34 -6.46 16.38 -7.79
C THR A 34 -6.59 17.90 -7.80
N GLN A 35 -7.35 18.47 -6.86
CA GLN A 35 -7.48 19.92 -6.71
C GLN A 35 -6.14 20.57 -6.32
N LEU A 36 -5.38 19.98 -5.40
CA LEU A 36 -4.04 20.47 -5.06
C LEU A 36 -3.06 20.39 -6.23
N GLN A 37 -3.08 19.29 -6.99
CA GLN A 37 -2.24 19.15 -8.19
C GLN A 37 -2.55 20.22 -9.24
N ASN A 38 -3.83 20.49 -9.49
CA ASN A 38 -4.26 21.55 -10.41
C ASN A 38 -3.82 22.95 -9.92
N LYS A 39 -3.91 23.19 -8.60
CA LYS A 39 -3.44 24.42 -7.98
C LYS A 39 -1.92 24.57 -8.07
N GLU A 40 -1.17 23.50 -7.83
CA GLU A 40 0.29 23.43 -7.99
C GLU A 40 0.71 23.81 -9.41
N VAL A 41 0.08 23.22 -10.44
CA VAL A 41 0.38 23.52 -11.84
C VAL A 41 0.11 25.00 -12.14
N THR A 42 -1.00 25.54 -11.64
CA THR A 42 -1.36 26.96 -11.83
C THR A 42 -0.37 27.90 -11.15
N LEU A 43 0.03 27.60 -9.92
CA LEU A 43 1.00 28.39 -9.15
C LEU A 43 2.39 28.32 -9.77
N LYS A 44 2.86 27.12 -10.19
CA LYS A 44 4.13 26.96 -10.90
C LYS A 44 4.14 27.71 -12.22
N LYS A 45 3.04 27.68 -12.99
CA LYS A 45 2.89 28.43 -14.24
C LYS A 45 2.85 29.95 -14.02
N ALA A 46 2.25 30.42 -12.92
CA ALA A 46 2.26 31.83 -12.56
C ALA A 46 3.65 32.29 -12.10
N ALA A 47 4.37 31.48 -11.33
CA ALA A 47 5.74 31.77 -10.88
C ALA A 47 6.77 31.83 -12.03
N ALA A 48 6.47 31.19 -13.16
CA ALA A 48 7.28 31.26 -14.37
C ALA A 48 7.15 32.59 -15.15
N LYS A 49 6.24 33.50 -14.75
CA LYS A 49 6.05 34.81 -15.40
C LYS A 49 6.83 35.90 -14.65
N GLY A 50 7.54 36.77 -15.39
CA GLY A 50 8.23 37.95 -14.87
C GLY A 50 9.72 37.98 -15.19
N SER A 51 10.46 38.86 -14.53
CA SER A 51 11.92 38.97 -14.70
C SER A 51 12.66 37.75 -14.12
N LYS A 52 13.88 37.47 -14.60
CA LYS A 52 14.68 36.30 -14.20
C LYS A 52 14.93 36.23 -12.67
N ALA A 53 15.06 37.38 -12.02
CA ALA A 53 15.21 37.49 -10.56
C ALA A 53 13.90 37.20 -9.81
N GLU A 54 12.76 37.72 -10.30
CA GLU A 54 11.44 37.43 -9.73
C GLU A 54 11.03 35.96 -9.88
N GLN A 55 11.32 35.34 -11.03
CA GLN A 55 11.01 33.93 -11.27
C GLN A 55 11.70 33.03 -10.24
N LYS A 56 12.98 33.30 -9.90
CA LYS A 56 13.73 32.51 -8.92
C LYS A 56 13.14 32.63 -7.51
N ALA A 57 12.78 33.85 -7.09
CA ALA A 57 12.18 34.09 -5.78
C ALA A 57 10.77 33.47 -5.67
N LYS A 58 9.91 33.72 -6.67
CA LYS A 58 8.53 33.20 -6.72
C LYS A 58 8.51 31.68 -6.84
N LYS A 59 9.44 31.07 -7.59
CA LYS A 59 9.55 29.61 -7.71
C LYS A 59 9.86 28.96 -6.36
N LYS A 60 10.86 29.46 -5.62
CA LYS A 60 11.20 28.94 -4.29
C LYS A 60 10.03 29.06 -3.32
N GLN A 61 9.36 30.21 -3.30
CA GLN A 61 8.21 30.46 -2.44
C GLN A 61 7.02 29.55 -2.78
N VAL A 62 6.72 29.36 -4.06
CA VAL A 62 5.63 28.46 -4.51
C VAL A 62 5.94 27.00 -4.18
N GLU A 63 7.18 26.55 -4.35
CA GLU A 63 7.59 25.19 -4.04
C GLU A 63 7.47 24.87 -2.54
N GLU A 64 7.87 25.81 -1.68
CA GLU A 64 7.72 25.67 -0.22
C GLU A 64 6.24 25.65 0.20
N GLN A 65 5.40 26.51 -0.38
CA GLN A 65 3.96 26.51 -0.13
C GLN A 65 3.29 25.20 -0.57
N ILE A 66 3.69 24.63 -1.72
CA ILE A 66 3.16 23.34 -2.19
C ILE A 66 3.56 22.21 -1.24
N SER A 67 4.80 22.20 -0.76
CA SER A 67 5.30 21.20 0.19
C SER A 67 4.50 21.23 1.51
N GLN A 68 4.26 22.44 2.05
CA GLN A 68 3.46 22.64 3.25
C GLN A 68 2.01 22.16 3.05
N LEU A 69 1.33 22.62 1.99
CA LEU A 69 -0.05 22.24 1.70
C LEU A 69 -0.22 20.73 1.44
N THR A 70 0.76 20.10 0.81
CA THR A 70 0.73 18.65 0.56
C THR A 70 0.87 17.86 1.85
N THR A 71 1.74 18.33 2.77
CA THR A 71 1.96 17.69 4.06
C THR A 71 0.71 17.80 4.93
N GLU A 72 0.15 19.00 5.03
CA GLU A 72 -1.07 19.28 5.81
C GLU A 72 -2.27 18.46 5.30
N LEU A 73 -2.45 18.36 3.97
CA LEU A 73 -3.54 17.57 3.40
C LEU A 73 -3.38 16.08 3.71
N LYS A 74 -2.17 15.54 3.60
CA LYS A 74 -1.88 14.14 3.93
C LYS A 74 -2.13 13.85 5.40
N GLU A 75 -1.68 14.73 6.30
CA GLU A 75 -1.92 14.59 7.73
C GLU A 75 -3.42 14.60 8.06
N LYS A 76 -4.18 15.52 7.44
CA LYS A 76 -5.64 15.56 7.57
C LYS A 76 -6.30 14.26 7.11
N HIS A 77 -5.91 13.72 5.95
CA HIS A 77 -6.45 12.46 5.44
C HIS A 77 -6.16 11.28 6.37
N VAL A 78 -4.95 11.23 6.94
CA VAL A 78 -4.56 10.20 7.92
C VAL A 78 -5.39 10.33 9.19
N ASN A 79 -5.58 11.55 9.70
CA ASN A 79 -6.39 11.80 10.89
C ASN A 79 -7.86 11.42 10.67
N GLU A 80 -8.45 11.79 9.54
CA GLU A 80 -9.84 11.42 9.18
C GLU A 80 -10.02 9.91 9.10
N LEU A 81 -9.09 9.19 8.44
CA LEU A 81 -9.13 7.72 8.37
C LEU A 81 -8.93 7.06 9.74
N THR A 82 -8.09 7.65 10.59
CA THR A 82 -7.83 7.15 11.95
C THR A 82 -9.03 7.35 12.85
N SER A 83 -9.61 8.56 12.87
CA SER A 83 -10.81 8.89 13.64
C SER A 83 -12.04 8.10 13.21
N ALA A 84 -12.14 7.74 11.92
CA ALA A 84 -13.21 6.92 11.39
C ALA A 84 -13.03 5.41 11.68
N GLY A 85 -11.95 5.01 12.39
CA GLY A 85 -11.67 3.60 12.69
C GLY A 85 -11.23 2.79 11.47
N TYR A 86 -10.98 3.45 10.33
CA TYR A 86 -10.40 2.86 9.13
C TYR A 86 -8.87 2.90 9.17
N ALA A 87 -8.29 2.89 10.38
CA ALA A 87 -6.87 2.84 10.61
C ALA A 87 -6.27 1.75 9.72
N ASN A 88 -5.48 2.20 8.74
CA ASN A 88 -4.77 1.29 7.88
C ASN A 88 -3.83 0.51 8.81
N THR A 89 -3.94 -0.83 8.88
CA THR A 89 -3.01 -1.69 9.65
C THR A 89 -1.54 -1.60 9.16
N ILE A 90 -1.28 -0.68 8.24
CA ILE A 90 0.02 -0.15 7.86
C ILE A 90 0.64 0.69 9.00
N ALA A 91 -0.14 1.19 9.98
CA ALA A 91 0.34 2.04 11.08
C ALA A 91 0.59 1.29 12.40
N THR A 92 0.11 0.05 12.57
CA THR A 92 0.42 -0.76 13.76
C THR A 92 1.56 -1.72 13.41
N GLY A 93 2.78 -1.37 13.81
CA GLY A 93 4.05 -2.02 13.43
C GLY A 93 4.12 -3.55 13.53
N LYS A 94 3.24 -4.20 14.32
CA LYS A 94 3.27 -5.65 14.52
C LYS A 94 3.03 -6.50 13.27
N ALA A 95 2.22 -6.05 12.32
CA ALA A 95 1.96 -6.81 11.09
C ALA A 95 2.97 -6.50 9.97
N LYS A 96 3.67 -5.36 10.05
CA LYS A 96 4.72 -4.98 9.11
C LYS A 96 6.06 -5.60 9.45
N GLU A 97 6.43 -5.61 10.73
CA GLU A 97 7.68 -6.23 11.19
C GLU A 97 7.71 -7.72 10.83
N TYR A 98 6.61 -8.45 11.07
CA TYR A 98 6.54 -9.87 10.75
C TYR A 98 6.69 -10.18 9.26
N ASN A 99 6.13 -9.33 8.37
CA ASN A 99 6.20 -9.57 6.93
C ASN A 99 7.55 -9.14 6.32
N ILE A 100 8.14 -8.06 6.83
CA ILE A 100 9.47 -7.60 6.40
C ILE A 100 10.54 -8.58 6.90
N ASP A 101 10.48 -9.02 8.15
CA ASP A 101 11.40 -10.01 8.71
C ASP A 101 11.35 -11.34 7.95
N ILE A 102 10.16 -11.83 7.61
CA ILE A 102 9.97 -13.02 6.76
C ILE A 102 10.59 -12.82 5.38
N LEU A 103 10.41 -11.65 4.77
CA LEU A 103 10.97 -11.33 3.46
C LEU A 103 12.50 -11.19 3.51
N ALA A 104 13.04 -10.52 4.53
CA ALA A 104 14.47 -10.39 4.79
C ALA A 104 15.11 -11.76 5.00
N LYS A 105 14.48 -12.63 5.79
CA LYS A 105 14.90 -14.02 5.99
C LYS A 105 14.88 -14.82 4.69
N ALA A 106 13.81 -14.70 3.89
CA ALA A 106 13.73 -15.38 2.59
C ALA A 106 14.82 -14.91 1.62
N ILE A 107 15.07 -13.60 1.52
CA ILE A 107 16.14 -13.01 0.70
C ILE A 107 17.52 -13.46 1.19
N ALA A 108 17.72 -13.52 2.51
CA ALA A 108 18.96 -14.00 3.10
C ALA A 108 19.17 -15.52 2.94
N GLY A 109 18.19 -16.26 2.40
CA GLY A 109 18.25 -17.71 2.18
C GLY A 109 17.92 -18.54 3.42
N VAL A 110 17.25 -17.96 4.41
CA VAL A 110 16.81 -18.63 5.63
C VAL A 110 15.45 -19.28 5.38
N SER A 111 15.31 -20.58 5.65
CA SER A 111 14.05 -21.30 5.52
C SER A 111 12.97 -20.70 6.43
N VAL A 112 11.97 -20.05 5.83
CA VAL A 112 10.77 -19.58 6.53
C VAL A 112 9.78 -20.75 6.60
N THR A 113 9.58 -21.31 7.79
CA THR A 113 8.54 -22.32 8.01
C THR A 113 7.20 -21.65 8.24
N ASN A 114 6.39 -21.51 7.17
CA ASN A 114 4.95 -21.34 7.30
C ASN A 114 4.27 -22.71 7.06
N GLN A 115 3.84 -23.38 8.13
CA GLN A 115 2.97 -24.57 8.02
C GLN A 115 1.85 -24.46 9.06
N PRO A 116 0.59 -24.17 8.66
CA PRO A 116 -0.55 -24.80 9.30
C PRO A 116 -0.61 -26.26 8.83
N GLU A 117 -0.87 -27.17 9.77
CA GLU A 117 -0.72 -28.62 9.64
C GLU A 117 -1.18 -29.25 8.30
N HIS A 118 -0.33 -30.10 7.70
CA HIS A 118 -0.62 -31.52 7.46
C HIS A 118 0.58 -32.29 6.87
N SER A 119 0.97 -33.38 7.55
CA SER A 119 1.58 -34.61 7.01
C SER A 119 3.11 -34.77 6.93
N LYS A 120 3.67 -35.27 8.05
CA LYS A 120 4.76 -36.27 8.25
C LYS A 120 6.20 -36.04 7.71
N PRO A 121 7.21 -36.60 8.43
CA PRO A 121 8.58 -36.10 8.39
C PRO A 121 9.58 -37.06 7.74
N THR A 122 10.55 -36.53 6.98
CA THR A 122 11.79 -37.26 6.64
C THR A 122 13.03 -36.36 6.74
N LYS A 123 13.67 -36.50 7.91
CA LYS A 123 15.12 -36.50 8.26
C LYS A 123 16.09 -35.46 7.65
N LYS A 124 16.50 -34.54 8.54
CA LYS A 124 17.86 -34.10 8.99
C LYS A 124 18.88 -33.67 7.91
N THR A 125 19.55 -32.51 8.01
CA THR A 125 20.49 -32.15 9.10
C THR A 125 20.80 -30.63 9.24
N VAL A 126 20.73 -30.13 10.49
CA VAL A 126 21.71 -29.34 11.30
C VAL A 126 22.18 -27.99 10.73
N THR A 127 22.05 -26.83 11.40
CA THR A 127 22.64 -26.43 12.71
C THR A 127 21.80 -25.36 13.43
N ASP A 128 21.62 -25.52 14.75
CA ASP A 128 21.57 -24.40 15.69
C ASP A 128 22.81 -23.52 15.46
N GLY A 129 22.60 -22.24 15.18
CA GLY A 129 23.67 -21.26 15.09
C GLY A 129 23.08 -19.89 15.27
N ASP A 130 23.52 -19.20 16.32
CA ASP A 130 23.25 -17.78 16.56
C ASP A 130 23.46 -17.00 15.25
N TYR A 131 22.35 -16.62 14.63
CA TYR A 131 22.36 -15.98 13.33
C TYR A 131 22.70 -14.51 13.55
N ASP A 132 23.75 -14.03 12.88
CA ASP A 132 24.11 -12.61 12.91
C ASP A 132 23.07 -11.82 12.13
N ASP A 133 22.12 -11.24 12.87
CA ASP A 133 21.07 -10.35 12.37
C ASP A 133 21.64 -9.24 11.46
N SER A 134 22.88 -8.80 11.74
CA SER A 134 23.56 -7.79 10.92
C SER A 134 23.93 -8.27 9.51
N VAL A 135 24.05 -9.59 9.28
CA VAL A 135 24.30 -10.17 7.95
C VAL A 135 23.01 -10.29 7.15
N VAL A 136 21.90 -10.63 7.80
CA VAL A 136 20.56 -10.65 7.17
C VAL A 136 20.19 -9.25 6.72
N GLU A 137 20.34 -8.27 7.60
CA GLU A 137 20.02 -6.87 7.30
C GLU A 137 20.83 -6.36 6.11
N LYS A 138 22.15 -6.58 6.10
CA LYS A 138 23.01 -6.17 4.96
C LYS A 138 22.62 -6.82 3.64
N ARG A 139 22.22 -8.09 3.64
CA ARG A 139 21.76 -8.77 2.42
C ARG A 139 20.44 -8.19 1.94
N PHE A 140 19.52 -7.93 2.85
CA PHE A 140 18.25 -7.31 2.55
C PHE A 140 18.43 -5.89 2.00
N GLU A 141 19.23 -5.05 2.65
CA GLU A 141 19.57 -3.70 2.16
C GLU A 141 20.21 -3.73 0.78
N SER A 142 21.16 -4.64 0.54
CA SER A 142 21.79 -4.79 -0.77
C SER A 142 20.77 -5.15 -1.85
N TYR A 143 19.83 -6.04 -1.54
CA TYR A 143 18.76 -6.43 -2.45
C TYR A 143 17.80 -5.27 -2.74
N CYS A 144 17.36 -4.54 -1.71
CA CYS A 144 16.51 -3.36 -1.89
C CYS A 144 17.21 -2.30 -2.75
N ASN A 145 18.49 -2.04 -2.52
CA ASN A 145 19.29 -1.12 -3.34
C ASN A 145 19.39 -1.59 -4.80
N GLU A 146 19.54 -2.89 -5.06
CA GLU A 146 19.57 -3.44 -6.42
C GLU A 146 18.22 -3.25 -7.14
N ILE A 147 17.12 -3.58 -6.47
CA ILE A 147 15.77 -3.41 -7.04
C ILE A 147 15.44 -1.93 -7.28
N GLU A 148 15.87 -1.03 -6.38
CA GLU A 148 15.63 0.41 -6.54
C GLU A 148 16.51 1.03 -7.63
N SER A 149 17.77 0.59 -7.76
CA SER A 149 18.74 1.18 -8.69
C SER A 149 18.67 0.63 -10.11
N THR A 150 17.98 -0.49 -10.31
CA THR A 150 17.88 -1.15 -11.62
C THR A 150 16.48 -1.02 -12.21
N ALA A 151 16.38 -1.26 -13.53
CA ALA A 151 15.09 -1.40 -14.21
C ALA A 151 14.56 -2.85 -14.16
N ALA A 152 15.10 -3.68 -13.27
CA ALA A 152 14.67 -5.06 -13.13
C ALA A 152 13.24 -5.11 -12.62
N TRP A 153 12.44 -6.01 -13.20
CA TRP A 153 11.08 -6.22 -12.74
C TRP A 153 11.11 -7.13 -11.51
N GLY A 154 10.32 -6.78 -10.50
CA GLY A 154 10.18 -7.59 -9.29
C GLY A 154 9.65 -8.99 -9.57
N GLY A 155 10.11 -9.96 -8.81
CA GLY A 155 9.69 -11.35 -8.89
C GLY A 155 8.55 -11.67 -7.92
N GLN A 156 8.50 -12.95 -7.55
CA GLN A 156 7.48 -13.48 -6.63
C GLN A 156 7.55 -12.84 -5.24
N LEU A 157 8.75 -12.50 -4.75
CA LEU A 157 8.94 -11.90 -3.43
C LEU A 157 8.32 -10.49 -3.37
N GLU A 158 8.55 -9.68 -4.40
CA GLU A 158 8.02 -8.32 -4.50
C GLU A 158 6.51 -8.34 -4.67
N LEU A 159 5.99 -9.24 -5.52
CA LEU A 159 4.55 -9.40 -5.71
C LEU A 159 3.85 -9.92 -4.45
N GLY A 160 4.49 -10.81 -3.70
CA GLY A 160 4.03 -11.25 -2.38
C GLY A 160 3.98 -10.10 -1.38
N ALA A 161 5.03 -9.29 -1.31
CA ALA A 161 5.05 -8.10 -0.46
C ALA A 161 3.96 -7.09 -0.86
N LEU A 162 3.78 -6.85 -2.16
CA LEU A 162 2.76 -5.96 -2.71
C LEU A 162 1.35 -6.43 -2.37
N THR A 163 1.09 -7.73 -2.44
CA THR A 163 -0.17 -8.36 -2.06
C THR A 163 -0.58 -7.94 -0.64
N HIS A 164 0.33 -8.04 0.34
CA HIS A 164 0.08 -7.66 1.72
C HIS A 164 -0.02 -6.13 1.92
N CYS A 165 0.84 -5.36 1.23
CA CYS A 165 0.81 -3.90 1.30
C CYS A 165 -0.51 -3.32 0.73
N LEU A 166 -1.01 -3.89 -0.36
CA LEU A 166 -2.24 -3.48 -1.02
C LEU A 166 -3.48 -4.14 -0.41
N LYS A 167 -3.32 -5.20 0.39
CA LYS A 167 -4.40 -6.09 0.85
C LYS A 167 -5.30 -6.52 -0.31
N LYS A 168 -4.68 -6.97 -1.40
CA LYS A 168 -5.37 -7.41 -2.59
C LYS A 168 -4.88 -8.78 -3.02
N HIS A 169 -5.83 -9.58 -3.49
CA HIS A 169 -5.54 -10.84 -4.14
C HIS A 169 -4.91 -10.58 -5.52
N ILE A 170 -3.83 -11.30 -5.85
CA ILE A 170 -3.13 -11.21 -7.13
C ILE A 170 -3.12 -12.58 -7.81
N MET A 171 -3.57 -12.61 -9.06
CA MET A 171 -3.48 -13.77 -9.96
C MET A 171 -2.51 -13.46 -11.08
N ILE A 172 -1.55 -14.35 -11.32
CA ILE A 172 -0.54 -14.20 -12.36
C ILE A 172 -0.67 -15.38 -13.32
N PHE A 173 -1.02 -15.08 -14.56
CA PHE A 173 -1.16 -16.03 -15.65
C PHE A 173 0.13 -16.10 -16.47
N SER A 174 0.54 -17.30 -16.85
CA SER A 174 1.72 -17.51 -17.69
C SER A 174 1.43 -18.53 -18.78
N GLY A 175 1.99 -18.33 -19.97
CA GLY A 175 1.87 -19.30 -21.07
C GLY A 175 2.78 -20.53 -20.91
N SER A 176 3.77 -20.47 -20.02
CA SER A 176 4.81 -21.51 -19.87
C SER A 176 4.91 -22.08 -18.46
N PHE A 177 4.25 -21.47 -17.49
CA PHE A 177 4.27 -21.87 -16.09
C PHE A 177 2.84 -21.94 -15.55
N PRO A 178 2.58 -22.74 -14.50
CA PRO A 178 1.30 -22.73 -13.82
C PRO A 178 0.93 -21.33 -13.32
N ASP A 179 -0.36 -21.07 -13.24
CA ASP A 179 -0.86 -19.82 -12.66
C ASP A 179 -0.43 -19.70 -11.20
N VAL A 180 -0.02 -18.49 -10.82
CA VAL A 180 0.41 -18.19 -9.45
C VAL A 180 -0.66 -17.35 -8.76
N GLU A 181 -1.11 -17.82 -7.61
CA GLU A 181 -2.14 -17.19 -6.78
C GLU A 181 -1.52 -16.70 -5.47
N MET A 182 -1.61 -15.40 -5.18
CA MET A 182 -1.08 -14.77 -3.96
C MET A 182 -2.16 -13.95 -3.24
N GLY A 183 -2.12 -13.91 -1.92
CA GLY A 183 -3.04 -13.10 -1.12
C GLY A 183 -4.44 -13.67 -1.01
N LYS A 184 -4.56 -14.99 -0.88
CA LYS A 184 -5.85 -15.70 -0.80
C LYS A 184 -6.72 -15.15 0.33
N GLU A 185 -6.10 -14.68 1.41
CA GLU A 185 -6.74 -14.03 2.55
C GLU A 185 -7.40 -12.68 2.21
N TYR A 186 -7.04 -12.06 1.08
CA TYR A 186 -7.60 -10.80 0.62
C TYR A 186 -8.63 -10.96 -0.50
N LYS A 187 -8.99 -12.20 -0.85
CA LYS A 187 -10.01 -12.48 -1.86
C LYS A 187 -11.38 -12.04 -1.34
N SER A 188 -11.92 -10.97 -1.91
CA SER A 188 -13.20 -10.39 -1.49
C SER A 188 -14.34 -10.95 -2.35
N GLY A 189 -14.92 -12.06 -1.90
CA GLY A 189 -15.99 -12.78 -2.62
C GLY A 189 -15.50 -13.56 -3.85
N GLU A 190 -16.42 -14.22 -4.55
CA GLU A 190 -16.10 -15.01 -5.75
C GLU A 190 -15.89 -14.16 -7.02
N SER A 191 -16.07 -12.84 -6.94
CA SER A 191 -15.87 -11.95 -8.09
C SER A 191 -14.37 -11.77 -8.38
N LEU A 192 -13.95 -12.17 -9.57
CA LEU A 192 -12.61 -11.93 -10.13
C LEU A 192 -12.29 -10.43 -10.25
N ASP A 193 -13.30 -9.56 -10.30
CA ASP A 193 -13.13 -8.10 -10.44
C ASP A 193 -12.47 -7.48 -9.19
N SER A 194 -12.47 -8.21 -8.07
CA SER A 194 -11.79 -7.80 -6.84
C SER A 194 -10.28 -8.08 -6.85
N SER A 195 -9.81 -8.92 -7.77
CA SER A 195 -8.43 -9.40 -7.86
C SER A 195 -7.62 -8.63 -8.89
N ILE A 196 -6.34 -8.40 -8.61
CA ILE A 196 -5.40 -7.90 -9.62
C ILE A 196 -5.00 -9.08 -10.50
N MET A 197 -5.28 -8.99 -11.79
CA MET A 197 -4.91 -10.01 -12.77
C MET A 197 -3.71 -9.53 -13.59
N LEU A 198 -2.65 -10.31 -13.59
CA LEU A 198 -1.41 -10.05 -14.31
C LEU A 198 -1.13 -11.18 -15.29
N SER A 199 -0.55 -10.87 -16.44
CA SER A 199 0.07 -11.86 -17.33
C SER A 199 1.58 -11.69 -17.29
N TYR A 200 2.31 -12.78 -17.05
CA TYR A 200 3.77 -12.82 -17.03
C TYR A 200 4.32 -13.25 -18.39
N HIS A 201 5.33 -12.50 -18.85
CA HIS A 201 5.96 -12.71 -20.16
C HIS A 201 7.47 -12.66 -20.02
N LYS A 202 8.15 -13.77 -20.33
CA LYS A 202 9.62 -13.83 -20.26
C LYS A 202 10.32 -13.16 -21.45
N HIS A 203 9.70 -13.19 -22.64
CA HIS A 203 10.37 -12.80 -23.90
C HIS A 203 9.50 -11.99 -24.88
N ALA A 204 8.31 -11.50 -24.51
CA ALA A 204 7.36 -10.96 -25.49
C ALA A 204 7.87 -9.71 -26.26
N PHE A 205 8.83 -8.94 -25.73
CA PHE A 205 9.34 -7.73 -26.38
C PHE A 205 10.87 -7.64 -26.46
N GLY A 206 11.59 -8.75 -26.33
CA GLY A 206 13.08 -8.76 -26.38
C GLY A 206 13.78 -8.08 -25.19
N LEU A 207 13.03 -7.44 -24.29
CA LEU A 207 13.53 -6.75 -23.08
C LEU A 207 13.57 -7.66 -21.83
N GLY A 208 13.28 -8.96 -22.00
CA GLY A 208 13.22 -9.91 -20.89
C GLY A 208 11.86 -9.93 -20.18
N GLU A 209 11.90 -10.22 -18.89
CA GLU A 209 10.75 -10.51 -18.04
C GLU A 209 9.92 -9.25 -17.74
N HIS A 210 8.59 -9.36 -17.86
CA HIS A 210 7.67 -8.27 -17.55
C HIS A 210 6.25 -8.78 -17.26
N TYR A 211 5.42 -7.89 -16.69
CA TYR A 211 4.02 -8.15 -16.40
C TYR A 211 3.12 -7.14 -17.11
N ASN A 212 1.98 -7.62 -17.61
CA ASN A 212 0.91 -6.78 -18.15
C ASN A 212 -0.37 -6.98 -17.32
N SER A 213 -1.18 -5.92 -17.19
CA SER A 213 -2.50 -6.03 -16.59
C SER A 213 -3.45 -6.80 -17.51
N VAL A 214 -4.27 -7.67 -16.93
CA VAL A 214 -5.34 -8.39 -17.62
C VAL A 214 -6.67 -7.79 -17.17
N VAL A 215 -7.60 -7.65 -18.11
CA VAL A 215 -8.97 -7.15 -17.86
C VAL A 215 -9.95 -8.25 -18.26
N PRO A 216 -10.95 -8.59 -17.42
CA PRO A 216 -12.03 -9.50 -17.80
C PRO A 216 -12.76 -8.98 -19.04
N VAL A 217 -13.11 -9.89 -19.96
CA VAL A 217 -13.87 -9.59 -21.19
C VAL A 217 -15.34 -9.93 -21.00
#